data_AF-A0A3M9X2X3-F1
#
_entry.id   AF-A0A3M9X2X3-F1
#
_cell.length_a   1.000
_cell.length_b   1.000
_cell.length_c   1.000
_cell.angle_alpha   90.00
_cell.angle_beta   90.00
_cell.angle_gamma   90.00
#
_symmetry.space_group_name_H-M   'P 1'
#
loop_
_entity.id
_entity.type
_entity.pdbx_description
1 polymer ?
#
loop_
_entity_poly.entity_id
_entity_poly.type
_entity_poly.pdbx_seq_one_letter_code
_entity_poly.pdbx_strand_id
1 'polypeptide(L)'
;MCGIVGIVGHSQVTSLILTTLKRLEYRGYDSAGVATIEHGELARRRAEGKLINLERRLKEEPLDGTIGIGHTRWATHGVPNETNAHPHFS
;
A
#
# COMPACT_ATOMS: atom_id res chain seq x y z
N MET A 1 12.55 -9.02 -4.49
CA MET A 1 11.26 -9.72 -4.77
C MET A 1 10.13 -8.76 -4.35
N CYS A 2 8.85 -9.00 -4.57
CA CYS A 2 7.80 -8.06 -4.10
C CYS A 2 6.81 -8.76 -3.17
N GLY A 3 5.98 -7.99 -2.47
CA GLY A 3 4.87 -8.48 -1.65
C GLY A 3 3.54 -7.90 -2.13
N ILE A 4 2.49 -8.72 -2.14
CA ILE A 4 1.11 -8.31 -2.48
C ILE A 4 0.18 -8.82 -1.38
N VAL A 5 -0.81 -7.99 -1.03
CA VAL A 5 -1.91 -8.33 -0.12
C VAL A 5 -3.21 -7.84 -0.73
N GLY A 6 -4.27 -8.62 -0.63
CA GLY A 6 -5.63 -8.22 -0.97
C GLY A 6 -6.60 -8.70 0.10
N ILE A 7 -7.55 -7.85 0.49
CA ILE A 7 -8.54 -8.16 1.52
C ILE A 7 -9.91 -7.69 1.04
N VAL A 8 -10.90 -8.58 1.14
CA VAL A 8 -12.32 -8.29 0.98
C VAL A 8 -12.96 -8.62 2.32
N GLY A 9 -13.57 -7.63 2.97
CA GLY A 9 -14.12 -7.78 4.31
C GLY A 9 -15.38 -6.97 4.55
N HIS A 10 -15.82 -6.97 5.82
CA HIS A 10 -16.98 -6.23 6.30
C HIS A 10 -16.60 -5.08 7.25
N SER A 11 -15.29 -4.84 7.44
CA SER A 11 -14.73 -3.81 8.32
C SER A 11 -13.54 -3.13 7.65
N GLN A 12 -13.06 -2.03 8.22
CA GLN A 12 -11.93 -1.26 7.69
C GLN A 12 -10.68 -2.13 7.52
N VAL A 13 -10.14 -2.23 6.29
CA VAL A 13 -9.07 -3.18 5.97
C VAL A 13 -7.66 -2.59 5.97
N THR A 14 -7.52 -1.26 5.96
CA THR A 14 -6.24 -0.57 5.76
C THR A 14 -5.17 -0.96 6.80
N SER A 15 -5.54 -1.04 8.09
CA SER A 15 -4.62 -1.45 9.16
C SER A 15 -4.18 -2.91 9.05
N LEU A 16 -5.08 -3.80 8.59
CA LEU A 16 -4.80 -5.21 8.37
C LEU A 16 -3.91 -5.42 7.15
N ILE A 17 -4.12 -4.67 6.07
CA ILE A 17 -3.23 -4.64 4.91
C ILE A 17 -1.84 -4.20 5.36
N LEU A 18 -1.73 -3.10 6.10
CA LEU A 18 -0.44 -2.58 6.57
C LEU A 18 0.31 -3.60 7.46
N THR A 19 -0.41 -4.27 8.36
CA THR A 19 0.15 -5.32 9.22
C THR A 19 0.66 -6.51 8.41
N THR A 20 -0.07 -6.90 7.36
CA THR A 20 0.36 -7.98 6.47
C THR A 20 1.57 -7.55 5.63
N LEU A 21 1.60 -6.32 5.12
CA LEU A 21 2.75 -5.78 4.38
C LEU A 21 4.01 -5.73 5.25
N LYS A 22 3.90 -5.45 6.56
CA LYS A 22 5.05 -5.54 7.49
C LYS A 22 5.71 -6.93 7.47
N ARG A 23 4.91 -8.00 7.35
CA ARG A 23 5.42 -9.37 7.23
C ARG A 23 6.06 -9.66 5.87
N LEU A 24 5.77 -8.84 4.85
CA LEU A 24 6.30 -8.98 3.49
C LEU A 24 7.41 -7.98 3.16
N GLU A 25 7.74 -7.05 4.07
CA GLU A 25 8.73 -5.98 3.83
C GLU A 25 10.12 -6.54 3.51
N TYR A 26 10.49 -7.70 4.05
CA TYR A 26 11.76 -8.36 3.70
C TYR A 26 11.87 -8.72 2.21
N ARG A 27 10.75 -8.82 1.49
CA ARG A 27 10.75 -9.13 0.06
C ARG A 27 11.11 -7.90 -0.76
N GLY A 28 10.67 -6.70 -0.36
CA GLY A 28 10.90 -5.41 -1.03
C GLY A 28 10.57 -4.22 -0.13
N TYR A 29 11.40 -3.17 -0.21
CA TYR A 29 11.36 -2.03 0.71
C TYR A 29 11.76 -0.70 0.05
N ASP A 30 11.75 -0.64 -1.28
CA ASP A 30 12.10 0.57 -2.03
C ASP A 30 10.91 1.52 -2.19
N SER A 31 9.68 0.99 -2.10
CA SER A 31 8.44 1.75 -2.03
C SER A 31 7.28 0.84 -1.63
N ALA A 32 6.19 1.42 -1.16
CA ALA A 32 4.97 0.70 -0.82
C ALA A 32 3.72 1.54 -1.10
N GLY A 33 2.57 0.86 -1.19
CA GLY A 33 1.30 1.55 -1.30
C GLY A 33 0.11 0.66 -0.96
N VAL A 34 -1.01 1.32 -0.68
CA VAL A 34 -2.32 0.72 -0.42
C VAL A 34 -3.37 1.47 -1.24
N ALA A 35 -4.34 0.73 -1.75
CA ALA A 35 -5.56 1.29 -2.32
C ALA A 35 -6.78 0.59 -1.71
N THR A 36 -7.84 1.33 -1.50
CA THR A 36 -9.12 0.84 -0.97
C THR A 36 -10.27 1.40 -1.79
N ILE A 37 -11.42 0.74 -1.64
CA ILE A 37 -12.71 1.22 -2.17
C ILE A 37 -13.58 1.64 -0.99
N GLU A 38 -14.04 2.88 -1.00
CA GLU A 38 -14.97 3.44 -0.03
C GLU A 38 -16.12 4.13 -0.76
N HIS A 39 -17.37 3.80 -0.41
CA HIS A 39 -18.57 4.36 -1.08
C HIS A 39 -18.57 4.26 -2.62
N GLY A 40 -17.88 3.26 -3.18
CA GLY A 40 -17.72 3.07 -4.63
C GLY A 40 -16.54 3.83 -5.24
N GLU A 41 -15.87 4.68 -4.47
CA GLU A 41 -14.73 5.48 -4.91
C GLU A 41 -13.40 4.80 -4.56
N LEU A 42 -12.46 4.84 -5.51
CA LEU A 42 -11.11 4.32 -5.33
C LEU A 42 -10.18 5.41 -4.83
N ALA A 43 -9.48 5.13 -3.73
CA ALA A 43 -8.43 6.00 -3.23
C ALA A 43 -7.15 5.20 -2.99
N ARG A 44 -5.99 5.87 -3.12
CA ARG A 44 -4.68 5.27 -2.85
C ARG A 44 -3.80 6.17 -2.01
N ARG A 45 -2.90 5.55 -1.25
CA ARG A 45 -1.74 6.18 -0.62
C ARG A 45 -0.50 5.38 -0.93
N ARG A 46 0.57 6.09 -1.25
CA ARG A 46 1.85 5.52 -1.67
C ARG A 46 2.98 6.28 -1.01
N ALA A 47 4.10 5.61 -0.84
CA ALA A 47 5.32 6.22 -0.33
C ALA A 47 6.54 5.53 -0.93
N GLU A 48 7.59 6.30 -1.14
CA GLU A 48 8.93 5.76 -1.41
C GLU A 48 9.60 5.26 -0.13
N GLY A 49 10.60 4.39 -0.30
CA GLY A 49 11.34 3.77 0.77
C GLY A 49 10.56 2.74 1.58
N LYS A 50 10.99 2.57 2.83
CA LYS A 50 10.49 1.55 3.76
C LYS A 50 9.02 1.77 4.10
N LEU A 51 8.36 0.70 4.54
CA LEU A 51 6.92 0.69 4.83
C LEU A 51 6.50 1.73 5.89
N ILE A 52 7.41 2.12 6.78
CA ILE A 52 7.17 3.17 7.78
C ILE A 52 6.77 4.51 7.16
N ASN A 53 7.25 4.82 5.94
CA ASN A 53 6.88 6.05 5.24
C ASN A 53 5.40 6.02 4.82
N LEU A 54 4.91 4.86 4.37
CA LEU A 54 3.50 4.65 4.07
C LEU A 54 2.65 4.68 5.35
N GLU A 55 3.14 4.09 6.44
CA GLU A 55 2.45 4.16 7.73
C GLU A 55 2.28 5.61 8.21
N ARG A 56 3.32 6.44 8.09
CA ARG A 56 3.23 7.87 8.40
C ARG A 56 2.19 8.57 7.51
N ARG A 57 2.23 8.33 6.21
CA ARG A 57 1.27 8.94 5.29
C ARG A 57 -0.17 8.57 5.61
N LEU A 58 -0.43 7.32 5.99
CA LEU A 58 -1.78 6.87 6.38
C LEU A 58 -2.24 7.46 7.73
N LYS A 59 -1.31 7.90 8.59
CA LYS A 59 -1.67 8.65 9.82
C LYS A 59 -2.05 10.10 9.50
N GLU A 60 -1.38 10.71 8.52
CA GLU A 60 -1.64 12.10 8.09
C GLU A 60 -2.88 12.18 7.19
N GLU A 61 -3.03 11.22 6.28
CA GLU A 61 -4.12 11.10 5.32
C GLU A 61 -4.71 9.68 5.39
N PRO A 62 -5.67 9.44 6.31
CA PRO A 62 -6.33 8.16 6.44
C PRO A 62 -6.95 7.69 5.13
N LEU A 63 -7.05 6.37 5.01
CA LEU A 63 -7.60 5.70 3.85
C LEU A 63 -8.58 4.64 4.36
N ASP A 64 -9.87 4.86 4.16
CA ASP A 64 -10.93 3.97 4.60
C ASP A 64 -11.42 3.07 3.45
N GLY A 65 -12.14 2.02 3.79
CA GLY A 65 -12.70 1.03 2.88
C GLY A 65 -12.70 -0.39 3.45
N THR A 66 -13.67 -1.19 3.01
CA THR A 66 -13.81 -2.61 3.41
C THR A 66 -13.18 -3.58 2.42
N ILE A 67 -12.73 -3.07 1.27
CA ILE A 67 -12.03 -3.81 0.22
C ILE A 67 -10.76 -3.03 -0.11
N GLY A 68 -9.63 -3.73 -0.21
CA GLY A 68 -8.37 -3.07 -0.53
C GLY A 68 -7.25 -4.01 -0.90
N ILE A 69 -6.22 -3.43 -1.51
CA ILE A 69 -4.98 -4.10 -1.89
C ILE A 69 -3.78 -3.31 -1.40
N GLY A 70 -2.67 -4.00 -1.15
CA GLY A 70 -1.40 -3.42 -0.75
C GLY A 70 -0.23 -4.07 -1.48
N HIS A 71 0.86 -3.32 -1.65
CA HIS A 71 2.06 -3.80 -2.30
C HIS A 71 3.33 -3.25 -1.64
N THR A 72 4.36 -4.09 -1.52
CA THR A 72 5.75 -3.68 -1.28
C THR A 72 6.60 -3.98 -2.50
N ARG A 73 7.38 -2.99 -2.95
CA ARG A 73 8.13 -3.02 -4.20
C ARG A 73 9.63 -3.13 -3.95
N TRP A 74 10.29 -4.03 -4.69
CA TRP A 74 11.73 -4.01 -4.94
C TRP A 74 11.96 -3.50 -6.35
N ALA A 75 12.61 -2.35 -6.51
CA ALA A 75 12.81 -1.71 -7.80
C ALA A 75 14.00 -2.34 -8.54
N THR A 76 13.74 -3.00 -9.67
CA THR A 76 14.80 -3.40 -10.62
C THR A 76 14.88 -2.46 -11.83
N HIS A 77 13.79 -1.76 -12.12
CA HIS A 77 13.68 -0.77 -13.20
C HIS A 77 12.89 0.44 -12.71
N GLY A 78 13.28 1.64 -13.17
CA GLY A 78 12.69 2.90 -12.75
C GLY A 78 13.06 3.31 -11.33
N VAL A 79 13.14 4.62 -11.10
CA VAL A 79 13.52 5.20 -9.80
C VAL A 79 12.53 4.75 -8.72
N PRO A 80 13.00 4.37 -7.51
CA PRO A 80 12.13 4.04 -6.38
C PRO A 80 11.51 5.32 -5.79
N ASN A 81 10.47 5.83 -6.45
CA ASN A 81 9.72 7.02 -6.04
C ASN A 81 8.22 6.68 -5.86
N GLU A 82 7.46 7.63 -5.32
CA GLU A 82 6.03 7.46 -5.11
C GLU A 82 5.25 7.18 -6.41
N THR A 83 5.60 7.84 -7.52
CA THR A 83 4.93 7.67 -8.80
C THR A 83 5.00 6.22 -9.30
N ASN A 84 6.15 5.57 -9.12
CA ASN A 84 6.41 4.19 -9.51
C ASN A 84 5.99 3.17 -8.44
N ALA A 85 5.52 3.61 -7.27
CA ALA A 85 4.97 2.71 -6.27
C ALA A 85 3.61 2.16 -6.74
N HIS A 86 3.33 0.90 -6.44
CA HIS A 86 2.04 0.27 -6.71
C HIS A 86 1.08 0.56 -5.53
N PRO A 87 -0.26 0.50 -5.70
CA PRO A 87 -0.99 0.19 -6.94
C PRO A 87 -1.05 1.32 -7.97
N HIS A 88 -1.08 0.94 -9.25
CA HIS A 88 -1.26 1.85 -10.38
C HIS A 88 -2.71 1.82 -10.87
N PHE A 89 -3.25 2.99 -11.21
CA PHE A 89 -4.54 3.21 -11.88
C PHE A 89 -4.64 4.67 -12.34
N SER A 90 -5.44 4.89 -13.38
CA SER A 90 -5.75 6.17 -14.03
C SER A 90 -7.07 6.74 -13.55
#